data_AF-A0A954VBW9-F1
#
_entry.id   AF-A0A954VBW9-F1
#
_cell.length_a   1.000
_cell.length_b   1.000
_cell.length_c   1.000
_cell.angle_alpha   90.00
_cell.angle_beta   90.00
_cell.angle_gamma   90.00
#
_symmetry.space_group_name_H-M   'P 1'
#
loop_
_entity.id
_entity.type
_entity.pdbx_description
1 polymer ?
#
loop_
_entity_poly.entity_id
_entity_poly.type
_entity_poly.pdbx_seq_one_letter_code
_entity_poly.pdbx_strand_id
1 'polypeptide(L)'
;VRQKALENQLIWLPRMGLFTEARELMDVARAMERNVPIGPGAVTQFDEVFETGYRSMVENIERASAATASAGSDDGLDDEDESDDARLVACLERLTESLLVIWLEHSRTLRLSVLEKVRKKDNWEELVQFIQTYGSDLFTQKFLNLGNVRAIMHQGAGAWLQQLKNNPIAEDHFRLVRDLDGPISLREAEKHMTLILEAIVENYNEYRDYNSTTTQSDRGDMLYTLFDFLRLRVAYDRIVWNLKPIVLAHEILVRRGRNEAAQLWRRALSERISEEADQYLRRLSDLQKKYAMRMPSVADRLGERFLRTMIIDRMRALVEPAWKQAGEPEVCHSFEILEEECTLLLKEPTGSGLDAPPWLTALEEEIESIQQHARLGDARYIDECLAPRYPIDLDDVEDTLDDWQ
;
A
#
# COMPACT_ATOMS: atom_id res chain seq x y z
N VAL A 1 6.28 25.18 -5.41
CA VAL A 1 7.54 25.67 -6.03
C VAL A 1 8.77 24.93 -5.50
N ARG A 2 9.00 24.84 -4.17
CA ARG A 2 10.15 24.09 -3.62
C ARG A 2 10.08 22.56 -3.85
N GLN A 3 8.89 21.96 -3.68
CA GLN A 3 8.67 20.52 -3.90
C GLN A 3 8.96 20.09 -5.35
N LYS A 4 8.32 20.75 -6.32
CA LYS A 4 8.55 20.47 -7.74
C LYS A 4 10.02 20.63 -8.18
N ALA A 5 10.78 21.50 -7.51
CA ALA A 5 12.21 21.62 -7.77
C ALA A 5 13.00 20.41 -7.26
N LEU A 6 12.65 19.86 -6.09
CA LEU A 6 13.25 18.63 -5.56
C LEU A 6 12.90 17.42 -6.42
N GLU A 7 11.63 17.28 -6.81
CA GLU A 7 11.19 16.20 -7.71
C GLU A 7 11.94 16.26 -9.05
N ASN A 8 12.05 17.45 -9.64
CA ASN A 8 12.82 17.63 -10.87
C ASN A 8 14.30 17.24 -10.69
N GLN A 9 14.93 17.62 -9.57
CA GLN A 9 16.31 17.22 -9.29
C GLN A 9 16.45 15.71 -9.14
N LEU A 10 15.51 15.04 -8.47
CA LEU A 10 15.50 13.59 -8.33
C LEU A 10 15.26 12.85 -9.65
N ILE A 11 14.63 13.50 -10.63
CA ILE A 11 14.52 12.97 -12.00
C ILE A 11 15.82 13.20 -12.78
N TRP A 12 16.51 14.33 -12.56
CA TRP A 12 17.67 14.72 -13.35
C TRP A 12 18.98 14.10 -12.88
N LEU A 13 19.20 13.98 -11.58
CA LEU A 13 20.46 13.46 -11.01
C LEU A 13 20.74 12.01 -11.48
N PRO A 14 19.80 11.05 -11.39
CA PRO A 14 20.06 9.70 -11.88
C PRO A 14 20.31 9.63 -13.39
N ARG A 15 19.76 10.55 -14.19
CA ARG A 15 20.03 10.64 -15.65
C ARG A 15 21.45 11.07 -15.99
N MET A 16 22.17 11.62 -15.02
CA MET A 16 23.57 12.04 -15.15
C MET A 16 24.54 11.05 -14.49
N GLY A 17 24.06 9.90 -14.00
CA GLY A 17 24.88 8.96 -13.24
C GLY A 17 25.10 9.37 -11.78
N LEU A 18 24.45 10.43 -11.30
CA LEU A 18 24.62 10.98 -9.95
C LEU A 18 23.68 10.27 -8.95
N PHE A 19 23.88 8.96 -8.77
CA PHE A 19 23.05 8.13 -7.90
C PHE A 19 23.25 8.47 -6.42
N THR A 20 24.48 8.74 -6.01
CA THR A 20 24.83 9.07 -4.61
C THR A 20 24.18 10.37 -4.18
N GLU A 21 24.27 11.41 -5.02
CA GLU A 21 23.67 12.71 -4.77
C GLU A 21 22.14 12.62 -4.72
N ALA A 22 21.54 11.80 -5.58
CA ALA A 22 20.10 11.57 -5.56
C ALA A 22 19.67 10.82 -4.28
N ARG A 23 20.47 9.86 -3.79
CA ARG A 23 20.26 9.18 -2.52
C ARG A 23 20.37 10.15 -1.34
N GLU A 24 21.42 10.95 -1.29
CA GLU A 24 21.63 11.96 -0.25
C GLU A 24 20.51 13.00 -0.24
N LEU A 25 20.04 13.44 -1.41
CA LEU A 25 18.91 14.36 -1.52
C LEU A 25 17.62 13.77 -0.94
N MET A 26 17.35 12.48 -1.17
CA MET A 26 16.24 11.78 -0.53
C MET A 26 16.41 11.75 1.00
N ASP A 27 17.58 11.43 1.52
CA ASP A 27 17.79 11.41 2.98
C ASP A 27 17.65 12.80 3.62
N VAL A 28 18.14 13.85 2.95
CA VAL A 28 17.91 15.24 3.38
C VAL A 28 16.44 15.60 3.38
N ALA A 29 15.68 15.24 2.34
CA ALA A 29 14.24 15.49 2.26
C ALA A 29 13.48 14.83 3.42
N ARG A 30 13.83 13.58 3.74
CA ARG A 30 13.29 12.86 4.90
C ARG A 30 13.64 13.54 6.22
N ALA A 31 14.90 13.95 6.40
CA ALA A 31 15.34 14.64 7.62
C ALA A 31 14.64 15.99 7.80
N MET A 32 14.36 16.71 6.72
CA MET A 32 13.61 17.97 6.75
C MET A 32 12.17 17.75 7.23
N GLU A 33 11.48 16.73 6.75
CA GLU A 33 10.11 16.41 7.17
C GLU A 33 10.06 16.01 8.65
N ARG A 34 11.04 15.24 9.12
CA ARG A 34 11.15 14.87 10.54
C ARG A 34 11.34 16.09 11.45
N ASN A 35 12.12 17.08 11.02
CA ASN A 35 12.45 18.25 11.83
C ASN A 35 11.36 19.35 11.80
N VAL A 36 10.44 19.28 10.85
CA VAL A 36 9.28 20.18 10.73
C VAL A 36 8.01 19.35 10.78
N PRO A 37 7.60 18.83 11.96
CA PRO A 37 6.41 18.02 12.07
C PRO A 37 5.19 18.85 11.68
N ILE A 38 4.59 18.47 10.56
CA ILE A 38 3.33 19.01 10.10
C ILE A 38 2.25 18.50 11.08
N GLY A 39 1.25 19.32 11.40
CA GLY A 39 0.27 19.04 12.48
C GLY A 39 -0.47 17.70 12.35
N PRO A 40 -1.24 17.30 13.38
CA PRO A 40 -1.98 16.03 13.37
C PRO A 40 -2.88 15.91 12.13
N GLY A 41 -2.68 14.85 11.35
CA GLY A 41 -3.42 14.58 10.10
C GLY A 41 -2.77 15.11 8.82
N ALA A 42 -1.54 15.63 8.89
CA ALA A 42 -0.80 16.03 7.71
C ALA A 42 -0.28 14.82 6.91
N VAL A 43 -0.46 14.89 5.59
CA VAL A 43 0.07 13.91 4.63
C VAL A 43 1.57 14.15 4.45
N THR A 44 2.37 13.10 4.56
CA THR A 44 3.81 13.21 4.34
C THR A 44 4.12 13.41 2.88
N GLN A 45 4.98 14.39 2.61
CA GLN A 45 5.41 14.71 1.24
C GLN A 45 6.58 13.83 0.79
N PHE A 46 7.30 13.20 1.72
CA PHE A 46 8.42 12.33 1.38
C PHE A 46 8.00 11.10 0.56
N ASP A 47 6.77 10.62 0.67
CA ASP A 47 6.32 9.44 -0.09
C ASP A 47 6.39 9.68 -1.61
N GLU A 48 5.99 10.87 -2.07
CA GLU A 48 6.03 11.28 -3.48
C GLU A 48 7.47 11.52 -3.94
N VAL A 49 8.28 12.14 -3.08
CA VAL A 49 9.70 12.44 -3.32
C VAL A 49 10.50 11.14 -3.47
N PHE A 50 10.32 10.20 -2.54
CA PHE A 50 10.96 8.89 -2.59
C PHE A 50 10.54 8.12 -3.83
N GLU A 51 9.23 8.05 -4.13
CA GLU A 51 8.73 7.35 -5.31
C GLU A 51 9.32 7.92 -6.60
N THR A 52 9.38 9.25 -6.73
CA THR A 52 9.98 9.91 -7.90
C THR A 52 11.46 9.58 -8.07
N GLY A 53 12.25 9.72 -7.00
CA GLY A 53 13.68 9.44 -7.04
C GLY A 53 13.98 7.96 -7.29
N TYR A 54 13.29 7.07 -6.58
CA TYR A 54 13.43 5.64 -6.73
C TYR A 54 13.07 5.17 -8.15
N ARG A 55 11.92 5.60 -8.68
CA ARG A 55 11.52 5.27 -10.06
C ARG A 55 12.58 5.77 -11.05
N SER A 56 13.07 7.00 -10.89
CA SER A 56 14.08 7.54 -11.80
C SER A 56 15.38 6.73 -11.75
N MET A 57 15.83 6.26 -10.60
CA MET A 57 17.02 5.42 -10.49
C MET A 57 16.82 4.07 -11.20
N VAL A 58 15.74 3.35 -10.88
CA VAL A 58 15.44 2.05 -11.49
C VAL A 58 15.35 2.15 -13.01
N GLU A 59 14.68 3.18 -13.53
CA GLU A 59 14.59 3.39 -14.97
C GLU A 59 15.93 3.68 -15.67
N ASN A 60 16.88 4.34 -15.00
CA ASN A 60 18.19 4.58 -15.59
C ASN A 60 19.05 3.31 -15.60
N ILE A 61 18.93 2.46 -14.55
CA ILE A 61 19.60 1.15 -14.51
C ILE A 61 19.04 0.22 -15.60
N GLU A 62 17.72 0.15 -15.74
CA GLU A 62 17.09 -0.66 -16.80
C GLU A 62 17.53 -0.22 -18.20
N ARG A 63 17.61 1.10 -18.44
CA ARG A 63 18.11 1.65 -19.70
C ARG A 63 19.59 1.37 -19.94
N ALA A 64 20.43 1.44 -18.91
CA ALA A 64 21.85 1.11 -19.01
C ALA A 64 22.03 -0.36 -19.41
N SER A 65 21.34 -1.27 -18.73
CA SER A 65 21.29 -2.70 -19.08
C SER A 65 20.81 -2.92 -20.52
N ALA A 66 19.80 -2.19 -20.98
CA ALA A 66 19.32 -2.25 -22.37
C ALA A 66 20.36 -1.82 -23.41
N ALA A 67 21.14 -0.79 -23.09
CA ALA A 67 22.19 -0.29 -23.99
C ALA A 67 23.31 -1.32 -24.12
N THR A 68 23.76 -1.93 -23.02
CA THR A 68 24.80 -2.97 -23.01
C THR A 68 24.39 -4.21 -23.83
N ALA A 69 23.16 -4.70 -23.66
CA ALA A 69 22.62 -5.82 -24.43
C ALA A 69 22.59 -5.55 -25.95
N SER A 70 22.30 -4.31 -26.35
CA SER A 70 22.28 -3.93 -27.77
C SER A 70 23.68 -3.84 -28.38
N ALA A 71 24.71 -3.54 -27.59
CA ALA A 71 26.10 -3.40 -28.04
C ALA A 71 26.86 -4.74 -28.14
N GLY A 72 26.51 -5.74 -27.31
CA GLY A 72 27.17 -7.06 -27.28
C GLY A 72 26.75 -8.04 -28.38
N SER A 73 25.77 -7.70 -29.23
CA SER A 73 25.18 -8.63 -30.20
C SER A 73 25.98 -8.87 -31.50
N ASP A 74 27.19 -8.34 -31.63
CA ASP A 74 28.01 -8.44 -32.87
C ASP A 74 29.19 -9.43 -32.78
N ASP A 75 29.49 -10.02 -31.62
CA ASP A 75 30.57 -11.02 -31.49
C ASP A 75 30.00 -12.37 -31.01
N GLY A 76 29.84 -13.30 -31.95
CA GLY A 76 29.27 -14.63 -31.72
C GLY A 76 30.20 -15.57 -30.96
N LEU A 77 30.25 -15.42 -29.64
CA LEU A 77 30.83 -16.42 -28.74
C LEU A 77 29.83 -16.73 -27.61
N ASP A 78 29.36 -17.98 -27.62
CA ASP A 78 28.60 -18.63 -26.56
C ASP A 78 29.46 -18.74 -25.28
N ASP A 79 29.65 -17.64 -24.55
CA ASP A 79 30.08 -17.73 -23.16
C ASP A 79 28.83 -17.71 -22.25
N GLU A 80 28.86 -18.55 -21.21
CA GLU A 80 27.84 -18.76 -20.18
C GLU A 80 27.67 -17.51 -19.28
N ASP A 81 27.57 -16.33 -19.88
CA ASP A 81 27.38 -15.08 -19.15
C ASP A 81 26.00 -15.10 -18.51
N GLU A 82 25.96 -14.72 -17.23
CA GLU A 82 24.72 -14.46 -16.49
C GLU A 82 23.76 -13.70 -17.40
N SER A 83 22.56 -14.27 -17.62
CA SER A 83 21.50 -13.60 -18.39
C SER A 83 21.47 -12.12 -18.03
N ASP A 84 21.52 -11.21 -19.01
CA ASP A 84 21.51 -9.75 -18.79
C ASP A 84 20.42 -9.32 -17.78
N ASP A 85 19.29 -10.03 -17.79
CA ASP A 85 18.16 -9.84 -16.88
C ASP A 85 18.48 -10.29 -15.44
N ALA A 86 19.30 -11.31 -15.22
CA ALA A 86 19.81 -11.70 -13.90
C ALA A 86 20.76 -10.66 -13.33
N ARG A 87 21.68 -10.13 -14.16
CA ARG A 87 22.58 -9.03 -13.76
C ARG A 87 21.80 -7.76 -13.41
N LEU A 88 20.80 -7.40 -14.23
CA LEU A 88 19.86 -6.31 -13.93
C LEU A 88 19.15 -6.52 -12.58
N VAL A 89 18.63 -7.72 -12.32
CA VAL A 89 17.96 -8.05 -11.05
C VAL A 89 18.91 -7.88 -9.87
N ALA A 90 20.14 -8.39 -9.95
CA ALA A 90 21.14 -8.23 -8.89
C ALA A 90 21.45 -6.75 -8.59
N CYS A 91 21.62 -5.93 -9.63
CA CYS A 91 21.83 -4.50 -9.48
C CYS A 91 20.61 -3.81 -8.82
N LEU A 92 19.39 -4.17 -9.23
CA LEU A 92 18.16 -3.65 -8.64
C LEU A 92 17.98 -4.09 -7.19
N GLU A 93 18.37 -5.31 -6.82
CA GLU A 93 18.31 -5.79 -5.43
C GLU A 93 19.21 -4.92 -4.54
N ARG A 94 20.45 -4.67 -4.97
CA ARG A 94 21.41 -3.82 -4.25
C ARG A 94 20.91 -2.37 -4.10
N LEU A 95 20.40 -1.77 -5.17
CA LEU A 95 19.75 -0.45 -5.14
C LEU A 95 18.59 -0.43 -4.13
N THR A 96 17.72 -1.44 -4.22
CA THR A 96 16.50 -1.54 -3.42
C THR A 96 16.81 -1.70 -1.95
N GLU A 97 17.78 -2.55 -1.59
CA GLU A 97 18.21 -2.76 -0.21
C GLU A 97 18.76 -1.48 0.43
N SER A 98 19.61 -0.76 -0.31
CA SER A 98 20.15 0.53 0.13
C SER A 98 19.07 1.57 0.42
N LEU A 99 18.09 1.70 -0.49
CA LEU A 99 17.01 2.69 -0.36
C LEU A 99 15.90 2.24 0.59
N LEU A 100 15.75 0.94 0.82
CA LEU A 100 14.83 0.39 1.83
C LEU A 100 15.19 0.88 3.22
N VAL A 101 16.47 1.12 3.53
CA VAL A 101 16.88 1.69 4.82
C VAL A 101 16.20 3.04 5.04
N ILE A 102 16.30 3.95 4.05
CA ILE A 102 15.69 5.29 4.11
C ILE A 102 14.16 5.18 4.20
N TRP A 103 13.57 4.31 3.38
CA TRP A 103 12.12 4.07 3.35
C TRP A 103 11.57 3.54 4.67
N LEU A 104 12.24 2.55 5.29
CA LEU A 104 11.80 1.95 6.55
C LEU A 104 11.94 2.90 7.72
N GLU A 105 12.98 3.74 7.73
CA GLU A 105 13.11 4.79 8.74
C GLU A 105 11.96 5.78 8.66
N HIS A 106 11.58 6.20 7.46
CA HIS A 106 10.41 7.06 7.24
C HIS A 106 9.11 6.36 7.65
N SER A 107 8.88 5.14 7.16
CA SER A 107 7.65 4.38 7.43
C SER A 107 7.37 4.20 8.92
N ARG A 108 8.42 4.03 9.75
CA ARG A 108 8.28 3.92 11.22
C ARG A 108 7.76 5.19 11.89
N THR A 109 7.96 6.36 11.29
CA THR A 109 7.46 7.64 11.82
C THR A 109 6.00 7.89 11.46
N LEU A 110 5.51 7.22 10.42
CA LEU A 110 4.15 7.32 9.92
C LEU A 110 3.19 6.36 10.64
N ARG A 111 1.98 6.84 10.88
CA ARG A 111 0.85 6.01 11.32
C ARG A 111 -0.05 5.71 10.12
N LEU A 112 -0.22 4.43 9.78
CA LEU A 112 -1.07 4.01 8.66
C LEU A 112 -2.53 3.77 9.08
N SER A 113 -2.77 3.42 10.34
CA SER A 113 -4.12 3.22 10.88
C SER A 113 -4.20 3.63 12.35
N VAL A 114 -5.39 4.04 12.80
CA VAL A 114 -5.65 4.26 14.23
C VAL A 114 -5.38 3.05 15.11
N LEU A 115 -5.60 1.84 14.59
CA LEU A 115 -5.46 0.62 15.36
C LEU A 115 -4.00 0.30 15.74
N GLU A 116 -3.02 0.99 15.13
CA GLU A 116 -1.62 0.88 15.54
C GLU A 116 -1.38 1.42 16.96
N LYS A 117 -2.23 2.33 17.47
CA LYS A 117 -2.21 2.80 18.86
C LYS A 117 -2.44 1.67 19.86
N VAL A 118 -3.16 0.63 19.46
CA VAL A 118 -3.51 -0.56 20.27
C VAL A 118 -2.75 -1.82 19.81
N ARG A 119 -1.59 -1.64 19.19
CA ARG A 119 -0.70 -2.77 18.87
C ARG A 119 -0.13 -3.42 20.14
N LYS A 120 0.21 -2.61 21.16
CA LYS A 120 0.67 -3.09 22.46
C LYS A 120 -0.45 -3.82 23.20
N LYS A 121 -0.09 -4.90 23.90
CA LYS A 121 -1.04 -5.77 24.62
C LYS A 121 -1.85 -5.00 25.67
N ASP A 122 -1.20 -4.16 26.47
CA ASP A 122 -1.86 -3.41 27.55
C ASP A 122 -2.93 -2.46 26.99
N ASN A 123 -2.58 -1.63 26.00
CA ASN A 123 -3.53 -0.73 25.33
C ASN A 123 -4.70 -1.48 24.66
N TRP A 124 -4.44 -2.69 24.17
CA TRP A 124 -5.47 -3.54 23.59
C TRP A 124 -6.44 -4.05 24.65
N GLU A 125 -5.92 -4.53 25.79
CA GLU A 125 -6.73 -5.01 26.90
C GLU A 125 -7.58 -3.88 27.49
N GLU A 126 -7.03 -2.67 27.63
CA GLU A 126 -7.80 -1.47 28.02
C GLU A 126 -8.96 -1.19 27.05
N LEU A 127 -8.71 -1.24 25.75
CA LEU A 127 -9.75 -1.02 24.73
C LEU A 127 -10.83 -2.10 24.78
N VAL A 128 -10.44 -3.38 24.90
CA VAL A 128 -11.37 -4.51 25.02
C VAL A 128 -12.26 -4.34 26.25
N GLN A 129 -11.66 -4.00 27.40
CA GLN A 129 -12.40 -3.78 28.64
C GLN A 129 -13.39 -2.62 28.52
N PHE A 130 -12.98 -1.51 27.87
CA PHE A 130 -13.88 -0.39 27.60
C PHE A 130 -15.07 -0.83 26.73
N ILE A 131 -14.83 -1.55 25.64
CA ILE A 131 -15.88 -2.03 24.74
C ILE A 131 -16.82 -3.00 25.45
N GLN A 132 -16.28 -3.97 26.21
CA GLN A 132 -17.12 -4.93 26.94
C GLN A 132 -17.96 -4.26 28.02
N THR A 133 -17.45 -3.21 28.66
CA THR A 133 -18.14 -2.53 29.76
C THR A 133 -19.25 -1.60 29.27
N TYR A 134 -18.99 -0.88 28.17
CA TYR A 134 -19.84 0.24 27.70
C TYR A 134 -20.47 0.01 26.33
N GLY A 135 -20.07 -1.03 25.61
CA GLY A 135 -20.42 -1.22 24.20
C GLY A 135 -21.82 -1.75 23.95
N SER A 136 -22.43 -2.51 24.88
CA SER A 136 -23.72 -3.17 24.67
C SER A 136 -24.82 -2.21 24.22
N ASP A 137 -24.89 -1.06 24.87
CA ASP A 137 -25.96 -0.08 24.68
C ASP A 137 -25.56 0.99 23.65
N LEU A 138 -24.25 1.16 23.44
CA LEU A 138 -23.67 2.24 22.64
C LEU A 138 -23.34 1.81 21.22
N PHE A 139 -22.53 0.76 21.04
CA PHE A 139 -21.98 0.36 19.75
C PHE A 139 -22.92 -0.51 18.93
N THR A 140 -24.18 -0.10 18.86
CA THR A 140 -25.20 -0.76 18.04
C THR A 140 -25.02 -0.40 16.57
N GLN A 141 -25.56 -1.23 15.67
CA GLN A 141 -25.53 -0.94 14.23
C GLN A 141 -26.16 0.42 13.87
N LYS A 142 -27.21 0.83 14.59
CA LYS A 142 -27.86 2.14 14.41
C LYS A 142 -26.93 3.28 14.79
N PHE A 143 -26.20 3.13 15.89
CA PHE A 143 -25.24 4.13 16.35
C PHE A 143 -24.03 4.22 15.42
N LEU A 144 -23.47 3.09 15.00
CA LEU A 144 -22.29 3.02 14.14
C LEU A 144 -22.59 3.20 12.64
N ASN A 145 -23.75 3.76 12.29
CA ASN A 145 -23.99 4.21 10.92
C ASN A 145 -22.97 5.29 10.54
N LEU A 146 -22.35 5.16 9.36
CA LEU A 146 -21.34 6.08 8.82
C LEU A 146 -21.71 7.56 8.96
N GLY A 147 -22.97 7.93 8.70
CA GLY A 147 -23.42 9.31 8.81
C GLY A 147 -23.35 9.84 10.24
N ASN A 148 -23.77 9.03 11.22
CA ASN A 148 -23.70 9.39 12.63
C ASN A 148 -22.26 9.44 13.13
N VAL A 149 -21.45 8.44 12.78
CA VAL A 149 -20.04 8.39 13.19
C VAL A 149 -19.27 9.60 12.65
N ARG A 150 -19.46 9.96 11.37
CA ARG A 150 -18.84 11.16 10.78
C ARG A 150 -19.28 12.45 11.46
N ALA A 151 -20.56 12.57 11.83
CA ALA A 151 -21.05 13.75 12.55
C ALA A 151 -20.39 13.90 13.92
N ILE A 152 -20.27 12.80 14.68
CA ILE A 152 -19.60 12.80 16.00
C ILE A 152 -18.11 13.12 15.84
N MET A 153 -17.44 12.55 14.85
CA MET A 153 -16.03 12.83 14.56
C MET A 153 -15.78 14.29 14.18
N HIS A 154 -16.66 14.88 13.37
CA HIS A 154 -16.57 16.30 13.00
C HIS A 154 -16.80 17.23 14.20
N GLN A 155 -17.72 16.88 15.09
CA GLN A 155 -17.99 17.62 16.33
C GLN A 155 -16.88 17.43 17.39
N GLY A 156 -16.22 16.27 17.39
CA GLY A 156 -15.32 15.81 18.43
C GLY A 156 -16.03 14.96 19.49
N ALA A 157 -15.48 13.79 19.79
CA ALA A 157 -16.07 12.83 20.72
C ALA A 157 -16.24 13.40 22.14
N GLY A 158 -15.30 14.23 22.61
CA GLY A 158 -15.39 14.88 23.92
C GLY A 158 -16.59 15.84 24.02
N ALA A 159 -16.79 16.68 23.00
CA ALA A 159 -17.92 17.60 22.95
C ALA A 159 -19.25 16.85 22.87
N TRP A 160 -19.30 15.74 22.13
CA TRP A 160 -20.46 14.87 22.05
C TRP A 160 -20.78 14.21 23.41
N LEU A 161 -19.78 13.69 24.12
CA LEU A 161 -19.96 13.11 25.46
C LEU A 161 -20.48 14.15 26.48
N GLN A 162 -19.99 15.39 26.42
CA GLN A 162 -20.49 16.48 27.26
C GLN A 162 -21.96 16.81 26.98
N GLN A 163 -22.37 16.81 25.71
CA GLN A 163 -23.78 17.02 25.35
C GLN A 163 -24.67 15.89 25.85
N LEU A 164 -24.22 14.64 25.76
CA LEU A 164 -24.96 13.50 26.32
C LEU A 164 -25.11 13.59 27.84
N LYS A 165 -24.05 13.99 28.55
CA LYS A 165 -24.09 14.20 30.00
C LYS A 165 -25.15 15.23 30.41
N ASN A 166 -25.36 16.25 29.59
CA ASN A 166 -26.36 17.29 29.85
C ASN A 166 -27.80 16.87 29.46
N ASN A 167 -27.99 15.68 28.90
CA ASN A 167 -29.29 15.17 28.49
C ASN A 167 -29.82 14.13 29.51
N PRO A 168 -30.90 14.44 30.27
CA PRO A 168 -31.42 13.57 31.32
C PRO A 168 -31.84 12.17 30.83
N ILE A 169 -32.26 12.05 29.57
CA ILE A 169 -32.72 10.77 29.00
C ILE A 169 -31.54 9.84 28.69
N ALA A 170 -30.36 10.41 28.41
CA ALA A 170 -29.17 9.66 28.03
C ALA A 170 -28.53 8.91 29.20
N GLU A 171 -28.66 9.44 30.43
CA GLU A 171 -28.12 8.82 31.65
C GLU A 171 -28.79 7.47 31.96
N ASP A 172 -30.09 7.34 31.66
CA ASP A 172 -30.86 6.10 31.84
C ASP A 172 -30.57 5.05 30.74
N HIS A 173 -30.10 5.49 29.57
CA HIS A 173 -29.93 4.62 28.40
C HIS A 173 -28.50 4.12 28.21
N PHE A 174 -27.49 4.91 28.57
CA PHE A 174 -26.09 4.57 28.32
C PHE A 174 -25.33 4.44 29.63
N ARG A 175 -24.86 3.23 29.93
CA ARG A 175 -23.97 2.99 31.06
C ARG A 175 -22.74 3.90 31.06
N LEU A 176 -22.20 4.22 29.88
CA LEU A 176 -21.06 5.14 29.76
C LEU A 176 -21.37 6.50 30.38
N VAL A 177 -22.55 7.07 30.11
CA VAL A 177 -22.95 8.40 30.59
C VAL A 177 -23.11 8.40 32.11
N ARG A 178 -23.69 7.34 32.68
CA ARG A 178 -23.82 7.18 34.13
C ARG A 178 -22.48 7.09 34.85
N ASP A 179 -21.50 6.44 34.23
CA ASP A 179 -20.19 6.20 34.84
C ASP A 179 -19.19 7.35 34.52
N LEU A 180 -19.57 8.35 33.71
CA LEU A 180 -18.73 9.52 33.38
C LEU A 180 -18.44 10.39 34.63
N ASP A 181 -17.18 10.81 34.77
CA ASP A 181 -16.65 11.57 35.92
C ASP A 181 -16.74 10.83 37.27
N GLY A 182 -16.93 9.51 37.21
CA GLY A 182 -16.80 8.58 38.34
C GLY A 182 -15.75 7.49 38.01
N PRO A 183 -16.18 6.25 37.70
CA PRO A 183 -15.27 5.16 37.32
C PRO A 183 -14.39 5.44 36.09
N ILE A 184 -14.85 6.29 35.17
CA ILE A 184 -14.09 6.70 33.98
C ILE A 184 -14.10 8.21 33.83
N SER A 185 -12.93 8.79 33.53
CA SER A 185 -12.80 10.22 33.28
C SER A 185 -13.33 10.59 31.89
N LEU A 186 -13.87 11.80 31.71
CA LEU A 186 -14.30 12.29 30.40
C LEU A 186 -13.18 12.20 29.34
N ARG A 187 -11.95 12.52 29.71
CA ARG A 187 -10.79 12.49 28.81
C ARG A 187 -10.45 11.07 28.35
N GLU A 188 -10.61 10.09 29.24
CA GLU A 188 -10.35 8.68 28.92
C GLU A 188 -11.47 8.11 28.05
N ALA A 189 -12.73 8.41 28.37
CA ALA A 189 -13.87 8.07 27.52
C ALA A 189 -13.73 8.68 26.13
N GLU A 190 -13.34 9.96 26.03
CA GLU A 190 -13.05 10.63 24.75
C GLU A 190 -11.94 9.93 23.97
N LYS A 191 -10.83 9.55 24.63
CA LYS A 191 -9.71 8.82 23.99
C LYS A 191 -10.20 7.51 23.36
N HIS A 192 -10.95 6.70 24.10
CA HIS A 192 -11.47 5.43 23.58
C HIS A 192 -12.52 5.63 22.49
N MET A 193 -13.46 6.56 22.69
CA MET A 193 -14.50 6.86 21.70
C MET A 193 -13.89 7.34 20.37
N THR A 194 -12.95 8.29 20.42
CA THR A 194 -12.26 8.76 19.21
C THR A 194 -11.56 7.61 18.49
N LEU A 195 -10.85 6.74 19.22
CA LEU A 195 -10.17 5.58 18.63
C LEU A 195 -11.15 4.62 17.94
N ILE A 196 -12.25 4.28 18.61
CA ILE A 196 -13.25 3.34 18.10
C ILE A 196 -13.93 3.91 16.86
N LEU A 197 -14.36 5.17 16.91
CA LEU A 197 -15.04 5.84 15.80
C LEU A 197 -14.09 6.04 14.60
N GLU A 198 -12.84 6.45 14.82
CA GLU A 198 -11.80 6.48 13.77
C GLU A 198 -11.64 5.10 13.12
N ALA A 199 -11.54 4.03 13.93
CA ALA A 199 -11.29 2.68 13.41
C ALA A 199 -12.45 2.19 12.54
N ILE A 200 -13.69 2.51 12.91
CA ILE A 200 -14.88 2.17 12.14
C ILE A 200 -14.97 2.97 10.84
N VAL A 201 -14.63 4.26 10.87
CA VAL A 201 -14.62 5.08 9.65
C VAL A 201 -13.53 4.61 8.68
N GLU A 202 -12.32 4.34 9.19
CA GLU A 202 -11.19 3.84 8.41
C GLU A 202 -11.52 2.48 7.74
N ASN A 203 -12.34 1.63 8.38
CA ASN A 203 -12.60 0.24 7.96
C ASN A 203 -14.10 -0.05 7.81
N TYR A 204 -14.86 0.88 7.21
CA TYR A 204 -16.32 0.77 7.19
C TYR A 204 -16.82 -0.39 6.32
N ASN A 205 -16.09 -0.77 5.26
CA ASN A 205 -16.45 -1.88 4.40
C ASN A 205 -16.34 -3.22 5.15
N GLU A 206 -15.32 -3.37 5.99
CA GLU A 206 -15.09 -4.53 6.84
C GLU A 206 -16.08 -4.56 7.99
N TYR A 207 -16.47 -3.40 8.51
CA TYR A 207 -17.57 -3.29 9.47
C TYR A 207 -18.91 -3.75 8.85
N ARG A 208 -19.18 -3.42 7.58
CA ARG A 208 -20.36 -3.94 6.87
C ARG A 208 -20.31 -5.45 6.70
N ASP A 209 -19.15 -6.01 6.37
CA ASP A 209 -18.94 -7.46 6.29
C ASP A 209 -19.16 -8.15 7.66
N TYR A 210 -18.64 -7.56 8.73
CA TYR A 210 -18.88 -8.01 10.10
C TYR A 210 -20.38 -8.03 10.47
N ASN A 211 -21.15 -7.04 9.97
CA ASN A 211 -22.60 -6.98 10.21
C ASN A 211 -23.40 -7.95 9.33
N SER A 212 -22.94 -8.23 8.10
CA SER A 212 -23.66 -9.10 7.16
C SER A 212 -23.47 -10.58 7.46
N THR A 213 -22.31 -10.96 8.02
CA THR A 213 -21.93 -12.36 8.24
C THR A 213 -22.15 -12.85 9.67
N THR A 214 -22.47 -11.96 10.62
CA THR A 214 -22.48 -12.30 12.05
C THR A 214 -23.68 -11.70 12.80
N THR A 215 -24.34 -12.53 13.63
CA THR A 215 -25.35 -12.08 14.60
C THR A 215 -24.74 -11.43 15.84
N GLN A 216 -23.41 -11.47 15.99
CA GLN A 216 -22.70 -10.81 17.09
C GLN A 216 -22.61 -9.29 16.89
N SER A 217 -22.83 -8.80 15.67
CA SER A 217 -22.85 -7.37 15.38
C SER A 217 -23.95 -6.58 16.11
N ASP A 218 -25.03 -7.25 16.51
CA ASP A 218 -26.09 -6.66 17.32
C ASP A 218 -25.67 -6.49 18.80
N ARG A 219 -24.57 -7.14 19.21
CA ARG A 219 -23.98 -7.06 20.55
C ARG A 219 -22.79 -6.10 20.50
N GLY A 220 -23.04 -4.82 20.77
CA GLY A 220 -22.01 -3.78 20.69
C GLY A 220 -20.83 -4.00 21.67
N ASP A 221 -21.02 -4.78 22.72
CA ASP A 221 -19.98 -5.25 23.65
C ASP A 221 -19.01 -6.27 23.02
N MET A 222 -19.36 -6.85 21.87
CA MET A 222 -18.52 -7.77 21.08
C MET A 222 -17.75 -7.08 19.94
N LEU A 223 -17.84 -5.74 19.81
CA LEU A 223 -17.17 -4.99 18.74
C LEU A 223 -15.64 -5.22 18.71
N TYR A 224 -15.04 -5.47 19.87
CA TYR A 224 -13.60 -5.74 19.95
C TYR A 224 -13.16 -6.95 19.11
N THR A 225 -14.06 -7.91 18.85
CA THR A 225 -13.72 -9.05 17.99
C THR A 225 -13.44 -8.63 16.56
N LEU A 226 -14.18 -7.64 16.02
CA LEU A 226 -13.89 -7.03 14.72
C LEU A 226 -12.53 -6.34 14.75
N PHE A 227 -12.25 -5.56 15.79
CA PHE A 227 -10.96 -4.88 15.91
C PHE A 227 -9.78 -5.84 16.02
N ASP A 228 -9.97 -7.06 16.54
CA ASP A 228 -8.92 -8.07 16.56
C ASP A 228 -8.56 -8.54 15.13
N PHE A 229 -9.55 -8.75 14.26
CA PHE A 229 -9.32 -9.02 12.83
C PHE A 229 -8.67 -7.82 12.13
N LEU A 230 -9.15 -6.60 12.39
CA LEU A 230 -8.60 -5.40 11.76
C LEU A 230 -7.17 -5.12 12.23
N ARG A 231 -6.80 -5.44 13.47
CA ARG A 231 -5.41 -5.35 13.95
C ARG A 231 -4.49 -6.31 13.18
N LEU A 232 -4.96 -7.53 12.89
CA LEU A 232 -4.21 -8.47 12.08
C LEU A 232 -4.02 -7.93 10.64
N ARG A 233 -5.09 -7.39 10.05
CA ARG A 233 -5.02 -6.75 8.73
C ARG A 233 -4.08 -5.55 8.71
N VAL A 234 -4.18 -4.64 9.67
CA VAL A 234 -3.31 -3.47 9.76
C VAL A 234 -1.83 -3.87 9.89
N ALA A 235 -1.53 -4.94 10.63
CA ALA A 235 -0.19 -5.49 10.70
C ALA A 235 0.29 -6.05 9.34
N TYR A 236 -0.59 -6.70 8.59
CA TYR A 236 -0.33 -7.16 7.22
C TYR A 236 -0.12 -5.98 6.25
N ASP A 237 -1.00 -4.98 6.26
CA ASP A 237 -0.93 -3.79 5.40
C ASP A 237 0.34 -2.96 5.68
N ARG A 238 0.84 -2.98 6.93
CA ARG A 238 2.15 -2.39 7.27
C ARG A 238 3.31 -3.09 6.55
N ILE A 239 3.26 -4.40 6.36
CA ILE A 239 4.27 -5.12 5.58
C ILE A 239 4.11 -4.77 4.10
N VAL A 240 2.88 -4.75 3.56
CA VAL A 240 2.61 -4.29 2.19
C VAL A 240 3.23 -2.92 1.94
N TRP A 241 3.04 -1.98 2.87
CA TRP A 241 3.64 -0.64 2.81
C TRP A 241 5.17 -0.67 2.77
N ASN A 242 5.81 -1.52 3.58
CA ASN A 242 7.25 -1.67 3.59
C ASN A 242 7.79 -2.25 2.26
N LEU A 243 6.98 -3.08 1.57
CA LEU A 243 7.31 -3.68 0.28
C LEU A 243 7.09 -2.72 -0.91
N LYS A 244 6.58 -1.49 -0.69
CA LYS A 244 6.31 -0.52 -1.76
C LYS A 244 7.48 -0.36 -2.74
N PRO A 245 8.76 -0.17 -2.34
CA PRO A 245 9.88 -0.03 -3.27
C PRO A 245 10.07 -1.25 -4.18
N ILE A 246 9.88 -2.46 -3.64
CA ILE A 246 10.03 -3.72 -4.38
C ILE A 246 8.94 -3.84 -5.46
N VAL A 247 7.70 -3.46 -5.12
CA VAL A 247 6.57 -3.43 -6.07
C VAL A 247 6.81 -2.37 -7.15
N LEU A 248 7.33 -1.19 -6.80
CA LEU A 248 7.66 -0.12 -7.76
C LEU A 248 8.71 -0.58 -8.78
N ALA A 249 9.75 -1.29 -8.35
CA ALA A 249 10.76 -1.83 -9.29
C ALA A 249 10.15 -2.83 -10.26
N HIS A 250 9.32 -3.74 -9.75
CA HIS A 250 8.59 -4.69 -10.59
C HIS A 250 7.68 -4.01 -11.60
N GLU A 251 6.90 -3.00 -11.18
CA GLU A 251 6.05 -2.23 -12.09
C GLU A 251 6.86 -1.65 -13.25
N ILE A 252 8.04 -1.09 -12.98
CA ILE A 252 8.93 -0.54 -14.02
C ILE A 252 9.41 -1.63 -14.97
N LEU A 253 9.90 -2.76 -14.45
CA LEU A 253 10.38 -3.87 -15.28
C LEU A 253 9.30 -4.36 -16.25
N VAL A 254 8.08 -4.56 -15.75
CA VAL A 254 6.96 -5.03 -16.57
C VAL A 254 6.54 -3.96 -17.59
N ARG A 255 6.47 -2.67 -17.21
CA ARG A 255 6.16 -1.58 -18.15
C ARG A 255 7.23 -1.40 -19.25
N ARG A 256 8.48 -1.74 -18.97
CA ARG A 256 9.59 -1.71 -19.94
C ARG A 256 9.67 -2.98 -20.80
N GLY A 257 8.80 -3.97 -20.56
CA GLY A 257 8.77 -5.23 -21.31
C GLY A 257 9.85 -6.24 -20.89
N ARG A 258 10.53 -6.00 -19.76
CA ARG A 258 11.55 -6.88 -19.18
C ARG A 258 10.91 -8.06 -18.45
N ASN A 259 10.29 -8.95 -19.21
CA ASN A 259 9.45 -10.03 -18.67
C ASN A 259 10.25 -11.05 -17.84
N GLU A 260 11.46 -11.44 -18.26
CA GLU A 260 12.27 -12.43 -17.54
C GLU A 260 12.81 -11.83 -16.23
N ALA A 261 13.40 -10.63 -16.26
CA ALA A 261 13.80 -9.89 -15.07
C ALA A 261 12.63 -9.68 -14.08
N ALA A 262 11.45 -9.27 -14.56
CA ALA A 262 10.27 -9.12 -13.72
C ALA A 262 9.83 -10.45 -13.07
N GLN A 263 9.97 -11.56 -13.80
CA GLN A 263 9.63 -12.88 -13.29
C GLN A 263 10.64 -13.37 -12.25
N LEU A 264 11.94 -13.16 -12.48
CA LEU A 264 13.01 -13.43 -11.51
C LEU A 264 12.81 -12.61 -10.23
N TRP A 265 12.56 -11.29 -10.37
CA TRP A 265 12.27 -10.39 -9.26
C TRP A 265 11.08 -10.86 -8.41
N ARG A 266 9.99 -11.28 -9.06
CA ARG A 266 8.80 -11.80 -8.36
C ARG A 266 9.06 -13.12 -7.66
N ARG A 267 9.86 -14.02 -8.25
CA ARG A 267 10.26 -15.29 -7.60
C ARG A 267 11.11 -15.02 -6.36
N ALA A 268 12.12 -14.17 -6.47
CA ALA A 268 12.99 -13.78 -5.35
C ALA A 268 12.17 -13.19 -4.19
N LEU A 269 11.21 -12.31 -4.48
CA LEU A 269 10.30 -11.81 -3.44
C LEU A 269 9.48 -12.95 -2.85
N SER A 270 8.77 -13.73 -3.68
CA SER A 270 7.88 -14.82 -3.23
C SER A 270 8.58 -15.80 -2.29
N GLU A 271 9.84 -16.16 -2.57
CA GLU A 271 10.63 -17.03 -1.72
C GLU A 271 10.86 -16.41 -0.33
N ARG A 272 11.21 -15.12 -0.28
CA ARG A 272 11.50 -14.39 0.97
C ARG A 272 10.28 -14.15 1.86
N ILE A 273 9.10 -13.95 1.27
CA ILE A 273 7.88 -13.54 2.02
C ILE A 273 6.83 -14.65 2.21
N SER A 274 7.01 -15.81 1.56
CA SER A 274 6.04 -16.92 1.62
C SER A 274 5.72 -17.37 3.04
N GLU A 275 6.74 -17.57 3.89
CA GLU A 275 6.56 -18.00 5.27
C GLU A 275 5.82 -16.94 6.09
N GLU A 276 6.14 -15.66 5.92
CA GLU A 276 5.47 -14.57 6.62
C GLU A 276 3.99 -14.50 6.23
N ALA A 277 3.67 -14.62 4.93
CA ALA A 277 2.29 -14.66 4.45
C ALA A 277 1.49 -15.83 5.08
N ASP A 278 2.10 -17.02 5.14
CA ASP A 278 1.48 -18.19 5.76
C ASP A 278 1.25 -17.99 7.26
N GLN A 279 2.11 -17.26 7.97
CA GLN A 279 1.89 -16.92 9.38
C GLN A 279 0.64 -16.04 9.58
N TYR A 280 0.40 -15.05 8.72
CA TYR A 280 -0.81 -14.24 8.78
C TYR A 280 -2.06 -15.07 8.53
N LEU A 281 -2.03 -15.98 7.56
CA LEU A 281 -3.16 -16.89 7.27
C LEU A 281 -3.44 -17.86 8.43
N ARG A 282 -2.41 -18.36 9.11
CA ARG A 282 -2.58 -19.18 10.33
C ARG A 282 -3.23 -18.39 11.46
N ARG A 283 -2.73 -17.17 11.74
CA ARG A 283 -3.33 -16.27 12.74
C ARG A 283 -4.77 -15.92 12.42
N LEU A 284 -5.08 -15.69 11.14
CA LEU A 284 -6.45 -15.49 10.69
C LEU A 284 -7.31 -16.70 10.99
N SER A 285 -6.86 -17.91 10.66
CA SER A 285 -7.58 -19.16 10.97
C SER A 285 -7.85 -19.31 12.46
N ASP A 286 -6.88 -18.96 13.31
CA ASP A 286 -7.04 -19.02 14.76
C ASP A 286 -8.08 -18.01 15.26
N LEU A 287 -8.09 -16.78 14.74
CA LEU A 287 -9.13 -15.78 15.04
C LEU A 287 -10.51 -16.22 14.56
N GLN A 288 -10.60 -16.77 13.35
CA GLN A 288 -11.84 -17.30 12.78
C GLN A 288 -12.43 -18.42 13.66
N LYS A 289 -11.59 -19.32 14.16
CA LYS A 289 -12.00 -20.38 15.10
C LYS A 289 -12.39 -19.81 16.46
N LYS A 290 -11.57 -18.91 17.02
CA LYS A 290 -11.76 -18.31 18.34
C LYS A 290 -13.10 -17.58 18.46
N TYR A 291 -13.47 -16.83 17.43
CA TYR A 291 -14.70 -16.04 17.44
C TYR A 291 -15.85 -16.63 16.61
N ALA A 292 -15.63 -17.78 15.96
CA ALA A 292 -16.58 -18.40 15.04
C ALA A 292 -17.09 -17.44 13.94
N MET A 293 -16.20 -16.62 13.38
CA MET A 293 -16.50 -15.64 12.34
C MET A 293 -15.62 -15.87 11.11
N ARG A 294 -16.13 -15.53 9.93
CA ARG A 294 -15.39 -15.72 8.66
C ARG A 294 -14.58 -14.50 8.24
N MET A 295 -15.16 -13.30 8.35
CA MET A 295 -14.55 -12.04 7.86
C MET A 295 -13.94 -12.16 6.43
N PRO A 296 -14.74 -12.48 5.39
CA PRO A 296 -14.28 -12.58 4.00
C PRO A 296 -13.40 -11.40 3.55
N SER A 297 -13.79 -10.16 3.86
CA SER A 297 -13.02 -8.96 3.46
C SER A 297 -11.57 -8.97 3.97
N VAL A 298 -11.36 -9.40 5.21
CA VAL A 298 -10.02 -9.54 5.80
C VAL A 298 -9.31 -10.78 5.25
N ALA A 299 -10.05 -11.87 5.03
CA ALA A 299 -9.50 -13.10 4.49
C ALA A 299 -8.97 -12.92 3.07
N ASP A 300 -9.72 -12.24 2.22
CA ASP A 300 -9.33 -11.92 0.84
C ASP A 300 -8.05 -11.09 0.83
N ARG A 301 -8.00 -10.02 1.65
CA ARG A 301 -6.83 -9.14 1.73
C ARG A 301 -5.56 -9.86 2.17
N LEU A 302 -5.66 -10.75 3.16
CA LEU A 302 -4.52 -11.58 3.59
C LEU A 302 -4.18 -12.68 2.59
N GLY A 303 -5.19 -13.19 1.87
CA GLY A 303 -5.06 -14.19 0.82
C GLY A 303 -4.26 -13.72 -0.39
N GLU A 304 -4.11 -12.41 -0.57
CA GLU A 304 -3.25 -11.80 -1.59
C GLU A 304 -1.75 -12.15 -1.43
N ARG A 305 -1.33 -12.62 -0.25
CA ARG A 305 0.05 -13.05 0.06
C ARG A 305 1.13 -12.03 -0.35
N PHE A 306 0.80 -10.74 -0.28
CA PHE A 306 1.61 -9.59 -0.70
C PHE A 306 1.93 -9.50 -2.21
N LEU A 307 1.52 -10.46 -3.04
CA LEU A 307 1.89 -10.53 -4.46
C LEU A 307 0.83 -9.99 -5.41
N ARG A 308 -0.42 -9.82 -4.93
CA ARG A 308 -1.56 -9.41 -5.79
C ARG A 308 -1.30 -8.13 -6.57
N THR A 309 -0.64 -7.13 -5.97
CA THR A 309 -0.31 -5.88 -6.67
C THR A 309 0.57 -6.12 -7.89
N MET A 310 1.59 -6.97 -7.77
CA MET A 310 2.48 -7.30 -8.90
C MET A 310 1.75 -8.06 -10.01
N ILE A 311 0.76 -8.88 -9.67
CA ILE A 311 -0.10 -9.53 -10.67
C ILE A 311 -0.89 -8.46 -11.44
N ILE A 312 -1.46 -7.49 -10.73
CA ILE A 312 -2.20 -6.37 -11.34
C ILE A 312 -1.28 -5.53 -12.23
N ASP A 313 -0.07 -5.21 -11.78
CA ASP A 313 0.91 -4.45 -12.58
C ASP A 313 1.25 -5.19 -13.89
N ARG A 314 1.43 -6.51 -13.83
CA ARG A 314 1.63 -7.34 -15.01
C ARG A 314 0.46 -7.28 -15.99
N MET A 315 -0.77 -7.39 -15.48
CA MET A 315 -1.96 -7.29 -16.32
C MET A 315 -2.08 -5.92 -16.98
N ARG A 316 -1.82 -4.84 -16.22
CA ARG A 316 -1.84 -3.46 -16.76
C ARG A 316 -0.85 -3.29 -17.91
N ALA A 317 0.36 -3.81 -17.76
CA ALA A 317 1.37 -3.71 -18.82
C ALA A 317 1.01 -4.52 -20.09
N LEU A 318 0.14 -5.54 -20.00
CA LEU A 318 -0.36 -6.28 -21.15
C LEU A 318 -1.46 -5.53 -21.93
N VAL A 319 -2.10 -4.52 -21.31
CA VAL A 319 -3.21 -3.76 -21.94
C VAL A 319 -2.75 -3.00 -23.18
N GLU A 320 -1.64 -2.25 -23.10
CA GLU A 320 -1.15 -1.46 -24.23
C GLU A 320 -0.70 -2.33 -25.42
N PRO A 321 0.11 -3.39 -25.24
CA PRO A 321 0.43 -4.35 -26.29
C PRO A 321 -0.83 -5.00 -26.89
N ALA A 322 -1.78 -5.43 -26.06
CA ALA A 322 -3.02 -6.03 -26.52
C ALA A 322 -3.87 -5.05 -27.35
N TRP A 323 -3.92 -3.78 -26.96
CA TRP A 323 -4.62 -2.72 -27.69
C TRP A 323 -3.99 -2.45 -29.06
N LYS A 324 -2.65 -2.39 -29.14
CA LYS A 324 -1.92 -2.18 -30.40
C LYS A 324 -2.12 -3.36 -31.36
N GLN A 325 -1.99 -4.58 -30.85
CA GLN A 325 -2.12 -5.82 -31.62
C GLN A 325 -3.55 -6.11 -32.06
N ALA A 326 -4.57 -5.57 -31.38
CA ALA A 326 -5.98 -5.71 -31.80
C ALA A 326 -6.30 -5.09 -33.17
N GLY A 327 -5.44 -4.20 -33.68
CA GLY A 327 -5.53 -3.64 -35.04
C GLY A 327 -4.91 -4.51 -36.13
N GLU A 328 -4.17 -5.56 -35.75
CA GLU A 328 -3.43 -6.43 -36.67
C GLU A 328 -4.17 -7.77 -36.89
N PRO A 329 -4.05 -8.39 -38.08
CA PRO A 329 -4.76 -9.64 -38.40
C PRO A 329 -4.16 -10.91 -37.75
N GLU A 330 -3.06 -10.79 -37.00
CA GLU A 330 -2.40 -11.92 -36.31
C GLU A 330 -2.98 -12.19 -34.92
N VAL A 331 -2.69 -13.38 -34.39
CA VAL A 331 -3.13 -13.80 -33.05
C VAL A 331 -2.45 -12.92 -31.99
N CYS A 332 -3.26 -12.23 -31.19
CA CYS A 332 -2.79 -11.34 -30.14
C CYS A 332 -2.42 -12.13 -28.88
N HIS A 333 -1.18 -12.63 -28.82
CA HIS A 333 -0.67 -13.40 -27.68
C HIS A 333 -0.78 -12.63 -26.34
N SER A 334 -0.59 -11.31 -26.37
CA SER A 334 -0.73 -10.46 -25.18
C SER A 334 -2.16 -10.45 -24.63
N PHE A 335 -3.16 -10.48 -25.52
CA PHE A 335 -4.57 -10.54 -25.14
C PHE A 335 -4.95 -11.91 -24.57
N GLU A 336 -4.43 -13.00 -25.14
CA GLU A 336 -4.64 -14.35 -24.61
C GLU A 336 -4.12 -14.47 -23.17
N ILE A 337 -2.89 -14.00 -22.90
CA ILE A 337 -2.34 -14.00 -21.53
C ILE A 337 -3.22 -13.14 -20.60
N LEU A 338 -3.65 -11.96 -21.05
CA LEU A 338 -4.52 -11.09 -20.26
C LEU A 338 -5.86 -11.75 -19.94
N GLU A 339 -6.47 -12.47 -20.90
CA GLU A 339 -7.70 -13.22 -20.72
C GLU A 339 -7.53 -14.37 -19.73
N GLU A 340 -6.43 -15.11 -19.80
CA GLU A 340 -6.08 -16.17 -18.85
C GLU A 340 -5.94 -15.63 -17.42
N GLU A 341 -5.18 -14.55 -17.24
CA GLU A 341 -4.97 -13.91 -15.94
C GLU A 341 -6.29 -13.35 -15.38
N CYS A 342 -7.12 -12.71 -16.22
CA CYS A 342 -8.46 -12.27 -15.82
C CYS A 342 -9.33 -13.46 -15.36
N THR A 343 -9.27 -14.58 -16.09
CA THR A 343 -10.03 -15.79 -15.76
C THR A 343 -9.59 -16.39 -14.43
N LEU A 344 -8.29 -16.32 -14.09
CA LEU A 344 -7.79 -16.73 -12.79
C LEU A 344 -8.31 -15.84 -11.67
N LEU A 345 -8.27 -14.51 -11.84
CA LEU A 345 -8.77 -13.57 -10.83
C LEU A 345 -10.29 -13.67 -10.62
N LEU A 346 -11.06 -14.00 -11.66
CA LEU A 346 -12.50 -14.20 -11.57
C LEU A 346 -12.90 -15.44 -10.75
N LYS A 347 -12.02 -16.44 -10.61
CA LYS A 347 -12.27 -17.63 -9.77
C LYS A 347 -12.26 -17.29 -8.27
N GLU A 348 -11.58 -16.21 -7.90
CA GLU A 348 -11.45 -15.74 -6.52
C GLU A 348 -11.99 -14.31 -6.41
N PRO A 349 -13.34 -14.15 -6.39
CA PRO A 349 -13.94 -12.83 -6.25
C PRO A 349 -13.57 -12.24 -4.89
N THR A 350 -12.81 -11.15 -4.91
CA THR A 350 -12.35 -10.44 -3.71
C THR A 350 -13.27 -9.29 -3.34
N GLY A 351 -13.49 -9.08 -2.05
CA GLY A 351 -14.16 -7.90 -1.50
C GLY A 351 -15.59 -8.16 -1.04
N SER A 352 -16.26 -7.11 -0.56
CA SER A 352 -17.59 -7.21 0.06
C SER A 352 -18.74 -7.35 -0.95
N GLY A 353 -18.46 -7.52 -2.25
CA GLY A 353 -19.45 -7.65 -3.32
C GLY A 353 -20.29 -6.39 -3.63
N LEU A 354 -19.83 -5.23 -3.17
CA LEU A 354 -20.54 -3.95 -3.28
C LEU A 354 -19.83 -2.98 -4.23
N ASP A 355 -18.51 -2.99 -4.23
CA ASP A 355 -17.66 -2.17 -5.08
C ASP A 355 -16.99 -3.05 -6.15
N ALA A 356 -16.58 -2.45 -7.27
CA ALA A 356 -15.81 -3.14 -8.29
C ALA A 356 -14.46 -3.62 -7.70
N PRO A 357 -13.98 -4.82 -8.06
CA PRO A 357 -12.67 -5.29 -7.61
C PRO A 357 -11.55 -4.31 -8.04
N PRO A 358 -10.55 -4.03 -7.19
CA PRO A 358 -9.50 -3.06 -7.49
C PRO A 358 -8.73 -3.34 -8.78
N TRP A 359 -8.53 -4.62 -9.12
CA TRP A 359 -7.86 -5.01 -10.36
C TRP A 359 -8.64 -4.62 -11.61
N LEU A 360 -9.98 -4.62 -11.54
CA LEU A 360 -10.83 -4.24 -12.67
C LEU A 360 -10.78 -2.72 -12.89
N THR A 361 -10.89 -1.95 -11.82
CA THR A 361 -10.72 -0.48 -11.85
C THR A 361 -9.34 -0.10 -12.38
N ALA A 362 -8.29 -0.80 -11.97
CA ALA A 362 -6.93 -0.53 -12.46
C ALA A 362 -6.75 -0.79 -13.96
N LEU A 363 -7.45 -1.80 -14.52
CA LEU A 363 -7.46 -2.04 -15.96
C LEU A 363 -8.27 -0.99 -16.72
N GLU A 364 -9.42 -0.58 -16.17
CA GLU A 364 -10.24 0.50 -16.74
C GLU A 364 -9.45 1.82 -16.82
N GLU A 365 -8.79 2.21 -15.72
CA GLU A 365 -7.91 3.37 -15.67
C GLU A 365 -6.77 3.30 -16.71
N GLU A 366 -6.19 2.13 -16.94
CA GLU A 366 -5.13 1.96 -17.94
C GLU A 366 -5.68 2.15 -19.37
N ILE A 367 -6.87 1.61 -19.66
CA ILE A 367 -7.53 1.79 -20.95
C ILE A 367 -7.88 3.27 -21.18
N GLU A 368 -8.43 3.94 -20.17
CA GLU A 368 -8.74 5.37 -20.23
C GLU A 368 -7.47 6.20 -20.49
N SER A 369 -6.38 5.88 -19.80
CA SER A 369 -5.07 6.47 -20.01
C SER A 369 -4.61 6.30 -21.47
N ILE A 370 -4.61 5.07 -22.01
CA ILE A 370 -4.20 4.80 -23.40
C ILE A 370 -5.06 5.59 -24.39
N GLN A 371 -6.38 5.63 -24.21
CA GLN A 371 -7.29 6.39 -25.06
C GLN A 371 -7.00 7.90 -24.99
N GLN A 372 -6.70 8.42 -23.80
CA GLN A 372 -6.36 9.81 -23.60
C GLN A 372 -5.04 10.17 -24.33
N HIS A 373 -4.02 9.31 -24.28
CA HIS A 373 -2.77 9.48 -25.03
C HIS A 373 -3.02 9.49 -26.54
N ALA A 374 -3.79 8.52 -27.04
CA ALA A 374 -4.13 8.45 -28.46
C ALA A 374 -4.88 9.69 -28.95
N ARG A 375 -5.69 10.34 -28.09
CA ARG A 375 -6.45 11.56 -28.42
C ARG A 375 -5.62 12.84 -28.36
N LEU A 376 -4.77 12.99 -27.34
CA LEU A 376 -4.03 14.24 -27.10
C LEU A 376 -2.72 14.33 -27.89
N GLY A 377 -2.23 13.23 -28.47
CA GLY A 377 -0.85 13.15 -28.94
C GLY A 377 0.12 13.24 -27.76
N ASP A 378 1.40 12.95 -28.03
CA ASP A 378 2.44 12.68 -27.02
C ASP A 378 2.92 13.94 -26.25
N ALA A 379 2.00 14.64 -25.57
CA ALA A 379 2.31 15.84 -24.80
C ALA A 379 3.18 15.55 -23.55
N ARG A 380 3.39 14.28 -23.19
CA ARG A 380 4.32 13.84 -22.13
C ARG A 380 5.80 13.96 -22.53
N TYR A 381 6.11 14.11 -23.81
CA TYR A 381 7.50 14.24 -24.28
C TYR A 381 8.21 15.54 -23.85
N ILE A 382 7.47 16.58 -23.44
CA ILE A 382 8.08 17.89 -23.15
C ILE A 382 8.92 17.84 -21.85
N ASP A 383 8.53 17.03 -20.85
CA ASP A 383 9.28 16.93 -19.57
C ASP A 383 10.48 15.98 -19.67
N GLU A 384 10.46 15.04 -20.62
CA GLU A 384 11.61 14.17 -20.92
C GLU A 384 12.79 14.93 -21.55
N CYS A 385 12.55 16.09 -22.16
CA CYS A 385 13.52 16.83 -22.99
C CYS A 385 14.35 17.90 -22.25
N LEU A 386 14.11 18.17 -20.96
CA LEU A 386 14.71 19.35 -20.30
C LEU A 386 16.12 19.13 -19.72
N ALA A 387 16.58 17.89 -19.55
CA ALA A 387 17.92 17.60 -19.04
C ALA A 387 18.67 16.62 -19.97
N PRO A 388 19.96 16.88 -20.28
CA PRO A 388 20.76 15.96 -21.07
C PRO A 388 20.92 14.63 -20.33
N ARG A 389 20.77 13.53 -21.07
CA ARG A 389 21.04 12.18 -20.57
C ARG A 389 22.47 11.83 -20.96
N TYR A 390 23.25 11.35 -20.00
CA TYR A 390 24.57 10.79 -20.29
C TYR A 390 24.43 9.26 -20.40
N PRO A 391 25.15 8.60 -21.33
CA PRO A 391 25.24 7.15 -21.31
C PRO A 391 25.91 6.75 -19.99
N ILE A 392 25.24 5.88 -19.23
CA ILE A 392 25.71 5.37 -17.95
C ILE A 392 26.15 3.93 -18.20
N ASP A 393 27.36 3.60 -17.79
CA ASP A 393 27.84 2.22 -17.79
C ASP A 393 27.27 1.46 -16.59
N LEU A 394 26.88 0.20 -16.79
CA LEU A 394 26.32 -0.62 -15.72
C LEU A 394 27.40 -0.97 -14.68
N ASP A 395 28.65 -1.14 -15.11
CA ASP A 395 29.80 -1.38 -14.24
C ASP A 395 29.99 -0.21 -13.24
N ASP A 396 29.95 1.04 -13.72
CA ASP A 396 30.06 2.25 -12.88
C ASP A 396 28.92 2.35 -11.85
N VAL A 397 27.72 1.89 -12.21
CA VAL A 397 26.57 1.85 -11.29
C VAL A 397 26.79 0.78 -10.22
N GLU A 398 27.25 -0.41 -10.61
CA GLU A 398 27.54 -1.50 -9.67
C GLU A 398 28.62 -1.08 -8.66
N ASP A 399 29.69 -0.43 -9.11
CA ASP A 399 30.74 0.14 -8.24
C ASP A 399 30.14 1.17 -7.25
N THR A 400 29.31 2.08 -7.75
CA THR A 400 28.64 3.09 -6.91
C THR A 400 27.73 2.45 -5.86
N LEU A 401 27.04 1.37 -6.22
CA LEU A 401 26.19 0.63 -5.29
C LEU A 401 26.99 -0.22 -4.29
N ASP A 402 28.27 -0.54 -4.58
CA ASP A 402 29.14 -1.31 -3.68
C ASP A 402 29.63 -0.41 -2.55
N ASP A 403 29.92 0.86 -2.86
CA ASP A 403 30.26 1.89 -1.88
C ASP A 403 29.13 2.19 -0.88
N TRP A 404 27.90 1.73 -1.17
CA TRP A 404 26.72 1.95 -0.35
C TRP A 404 26.45 0.87 0.69
N GLN A 405 27.13 -0.27 0.60
CA GLN A 405 27.06 -1.40 1.53
C GLN A 405 28.00 -1.19 2.73
#